data_AF-A0A1V3WTK9-F1
#
_entry.id   AF-A0A1V3WTK9-F1
#
_cell.length_a   1.000
_cell.length_b   1.000
_cell.length_c   1.000
_cell.angle_alpha   90.00
_cell.angle_beta   90.00
_cell.angle_gamma   90.00
#
_symmetry.space_group_name_H-M   'P 1'
#
loop_
_entity.id
_entity.type
_entity.pdbx_description
1 polymer ?
#
loop_
_entity_poly.entity_id
_entity_poly.type
_entity_poly.pdbx_seq_one_letter_code
_entity_poly.pdbx_strand_id
1 'polypeptide(L)' 'MSELGFDIDFNDLVYHGQRSHIIEHLSRQGWQTSSHTVKELHQANGFEYPDDELATAFADVTYTSAVLGC' A
#
# COMPACT_ATOMS: atom_id res chain seq x y z
N MET A 1 -5.82 -6.51 24.91
CA MET A 1 -4.91 -7.14 23.92
C MET A 1 -3.96 -8.16 24.54
N SER A 2 -3.63 -8.08 25.84
CA SER A 2 -3.05 -9.20 26.61
C SER A 2 -4.02 -10.39 26.78
N GLU A 3 -5.33 -10.15 26.73
CA GLU A 3 -6.37 -11.20 26.78
C GLU A 3 -6.36 -12.17 25.58
N LEU A 4 -5.65 -11.86 24.50
CA LEU A 4 -5.47 -12.75 23.35
C LEU A 4 -4.20 -13.61 23.43
N GLY A 5 -3.42 -13.49 24.51
CA GLY A 5 -2.23 -14.31 24.75
C GLY A 5 -0.98 -13.93 23.94
N PHE A 6 -0.97 -12.76 23.30
CA PHE A 6 0.20 -12.25 22.60
C PHE A 6 1.03 -11.35 23.53
N ASP A 7 2.15 -11.86 24.00
CA ASP A 7 3.20 -11.09 24.70
C ASP A 7 4.24 -10.59 23.67
N ILE A 8 3.77 -9.83 22.69
CA ILE A 8 4.61 -9.20 21.67
C ILE A 8 4.48 -7.70 21.82
N ASP A 9 5.61 -7.01 22.00
CA ASP A 9 5.66 -5.56 21.85
C ASP A 9 5.54 -5.22 20.36
N PHE A 10 4.54 -4.42 20.00
CA PHE A 10 4.34 -3.98 18.62
C PHE A 10 5.54 -3.18 18.08
N ASN A 11 6.33 -2.56 18.96
CA ASN A 11 7.57 -1.89 18.57
C ASN A 11 8.56 -2.89 17.96
N ASP A 12 8.59 -4.13 18.44
CA ASP A 12 9.50 -5.17 17.91
C ASP A 12 9.08 -5.65 16.51
N LEU A 13 7.84 -5.37 16.08
CA LEU A 13 7.35 -5.65 14.72
C LEU A 13 7.71 -4.54 13.73
N VAL A 14 8.24 -3.41 14.21
CA VAL A 14 8.62 -2.30 13.34
C VAL A 14 9.91 -2.65 12.61
N TYR A 15 9.82 -2.73 11.28
CA TYR A 15 11.02 -2.82 10.45
C TYR A 15 11.78 -1.49 10.48
N HIS A 16 12.95 -1.45 11.13
CA HIS A 16 13.80 -0.27 11.29
C HIS A 16 14.81 -0.05 10.16
N GLY A 17 14.93 -0.99 9.22
CA GLY A 17 15.85 -0.87 8.09
C GLY A 17 15.40 0.15 7.05
N GLN A 18 16.29 0.48 6.12
CA GLN A 18 15.94 1.31 4.98
C GLN A 18 14.92 0.58 4.08
N ARG A 19 13.82 1.26 3.76
CA ARG A 19 12.83 0.77 2.80
C ARG A 19 13.15 1.33 1.43
N SER A 20 13.10 0.47 0.42
CA SER A 20 13.16 0.91 -0.98
C SER A 20 11.76 1.34 -1.44
N HIS A 21 11.68 2.29 -2.36
CA HIS A 21 10.43 2.58 -3.05
C HIS A 21 10.04 1.38 -3.92
N ILE A 22 8.87 0.79 -3.69
CA ILE A 22 8.49 -0.51 -4.26
C ILE A 22 8.52 -0.50 -5.80
N ILE A 23 8.06 0.58 -6.42
CA ILE A 23 8.04 0.71 -7.89
C ILE A 23 9.47 0.72 -8.45
N GLU A 24 10.40 1.43 -7.80
CA GLU A 24 11.80 1.46 -8.26
C GLU A 24 12.46 0.09 -8.07
N HIS A 25 12.20 -0.55 -6.94
CA HIS A 25 12.75 -1.86 -6.61
C HIS A 25 12.30 -2.94 -7.61
N LEU A 26 11.01 -2.95 -7.97
CA LEU A 26 10.44 -3.86 -8.95
C LEU A 26 10.92 -3.57 -10.37
N SER A 27 10.92 -2.29 -10.78
CA SER A 27 11.38 -1.87 -12.11
C SER A 27 12.83 -2.29 -12.38
N ARG A 28 13.72 -2.14 -11.38
CA ARG A 28 15.14 -2.58 -11.48
C ARG A 28 15.30 -4.09 -11.68
N GLN A 29 14.30 -4.87 -11.32
CA GLN A 29 14.28 -6.33 -11.45
C GLN A 29 13.52 -6.82 -12.68
N GLY A 30 13.18 -5.92 -13.62
CA GLY A 30 12.50 -6.28 -14.87
C GLY A 30 11.01 -6.51 -14.73
N TRP A 31 10.40 -6.10 -13.62
CA TRP A 31 8.96 -6.15 -13.45
C TRP A 31 8.29 -4.92 -14.06
N GLN A 32 7.22 -5.12 -14.80
CA GLN A 32 6.32 -4.07 -15.24
C GLN A 32 5.24 -3.85 -14.17
N THR A 33 5.19 -2.65 -13.61
CA THR A 33 4.24 -2.30 -12.54
C THR A 33 3.08 -1.48 -13.08
N SER A 34 1.86 -1.76 -12.61
CA SER A 34 0.67 -0.91 -12.78
C SER A 34 0.20 -0.49 -11.39
N SER A 35 0.04 0.82 -11.17
CA SER A 35 -0.33 1.38 -9.88
C SER A 35 -1.47 2.36 -10.04
N HIS A 36 -2.41 2.33 -9.09
CA HIS A 36 -3.55 3.24 -9.02
C HIS A 36 -3.78 3.66 -7.57
N THR A 37 -4.12 4.92 -7.35
CA THR A 37 -4.56 5.39 -6.04
C THR A 37 -5.92 4.78 -5.70
N VAL A 38 -6.23 4.70 -4.41
CA VAL A 38 -7.54 4.26 -3.94
C VAL A 38 -8.66 5.11 -4.57
N LYS A 39 -8.44 6.42 -4.70
CA LYS A 39 -9.39 7.35 -5.33
C LYS A 39 -9.61 7.04 -6.82
N GLU A 40 -8.53 6.82 -7.57
CA GLU A 40 -8.61 6.42 -8.99
C GLU A 40 -9.35 5.09 -9.16
N LEU A 41 -9.13 4.12 -8.27
CA LEU A 41 -9.84 2.85 -8.31
C LEU A 41 -11.33 3.00 -8.04
N HIS A 42 -11.75 3.87 -7.11
CA HIS A 42 -13.16 4.16 -6.90
C HIS A 42 -13.79 4.71 -8.18
N GLN A 43 -13.16 5.73 -8.76
CA GLN A 43 -13.62 6.35 -10.01
C GLN A 43 -13.70 5.34 -11.16
N ALA A 44 -12.68 4.49 -11.33
CA ALA A 44 -12.63 3.48 -12.40
C ALA A 44 -13.72 2.42 -12.28
N ASN A 45 -14.20 2.14 -11.06
CA ASN A 45 -15.26 1.17 -10.80
C ASN A 45 -16.65 1.82 -10.63
N GLY A 46 -16.77 3.14 -10.80
CA GLY A 46 -18.03 3.87 -10.65
C GLY A 46 -18.48 4.05 -9.21
N PHE A 47 -17.57 3.93 -8.24
CA PHE A 47 -17.82 4.24 -6.84
C PHE A 47 -17.51 5.70 -6.54
N GLU A 48 -18.32 6.31 -5.68
CA GLU A 48 -18.01 7.62 -5.12
C GLU A 48 -16.95 7.45 -4.03
N TYR A 49 -15.87 8.21 -4.13
CA TYR A 49 -14.88 8.28 -3.06
C TYR A 49 -15.39 9.26 -2.00
N PRO A 50 -15.43 8.90 -0.70
CA PRO A 50 -15.92 9.79 0.33
C PRO A 50 -15.13 11.11 0.39
N ASP A 51 -15.82 12.22 0.67
CA ASP A 51 -15.23 13.55 0.83
C ASP A 51 -15.15 13.94 2.33
N ASP A 52 -14.56 13.05 3.13
CA ASP A 52 -14.31 13.27 4.54
C ASP A 52 -12.79 13.36 4.84
N GLU A 53 -12.44 13.84 6.03
CA GLU A 53 -11.04 14.04 6.41
C GLU A 53 -10.24 12.73 6.40
N LEU A 54 -10.87 11.61 6.77
CA LEU A 54 -10.24 10.30 6.78
C LEU A 54 -9.94 9.85 5.36
N ALA A 55 -10.91 9.95 4.46
CA ALA A 55 -10.75 9.62 3.05
C ALA A 55 -9.68 10.50 2.38
N THR A 56 -9.63 11.80 2.72
CA THR A 56 -8.58 12.70 2.23
C THR A 56 -7.19 12.26 2.70
N ALA A 57 -7.05 11.87 3.97
CA ALA A 57 -5.78 11.41 4.53
C ALA A 57 -5.25 10.11 3.88
N PHE A 58 -6.14 9.28 3.33
CA PHE A 58 -5.79 8.03 2.65
C PHE A 58 -5.85 8.09 1.12
N ALA A 59 -6.15 9.26 0.53
CA ALA A 59 -6.34 9.38 -0.92
C ALA A 59 -5.13 8.94 -1.75
N ASP A 60 -3.91 9.11 -1.21
CA ASP A 60 -2.66 8.75 -1.88
C ASP A 60 -2.24 7.28 -1.68
N VAL A 61 -3.03 6.49 -0.92
CA VAL A 61 -2.78 5.04 -0.79
C VAL A 61 -2.86 4.41 -2.18
N THR A 62 -1.77 3.75 -2.56
CA THR A 62 -1.60 3.19 -3.88
C THR A 62 -1.69 1.68 -3.84
N TYR A 63 -2.49 1.11 -4.74
CA TYR A 63 -2.52 -0.31 -5.04
C TYR A 63 -1.65 -0.57 -6.26
N THR A 64 -0.69 -1.48 -6.13
CA THR A 64 0.25 -1.83 -7.20
C THR A 64 0.15 -3.31 -7.54
N SER A 65 0.05 -3.61 -8.83
CA SER A 65 0.26 -4.94 -9.40
C SER A 65 1.55 -4.94 -10.22
N ALA A 66 2.18 -6.11 -10.37
CA ALA A 66 3.39 -6.24 -11.16
C ALA A 66 3.43 -7.60 -11.86
N VAL A 67 3.93 -7.60 -13.09
CA VAL A 67 4.18 -8.81 -13.89
C VAL A 67 5.66 -8.83 -14.27
N LEU A 68 6.32 -9.97 -14.10
CA LEU A 68 7.71 -10.14 -14.53
C LEU A 68 7.74 -10.27 -16.05
N GLY A 69 8.54 -9.44 -16.72
CA GLY A 69 8.72 -9.54 -18.17
C GLY A 69 9.27 -10.91 -18.57
N CYS A 70 8.71 -11.47 -19.65
CA CYS A 70 9.20 -12.69 -20.29
C CYS A 70 10.56 -12.49 -20.96
#